data_AF-A0AAN8JH34-F1
#
_entry.id   AF-A0AAN8JH34-F1
#
_cell.length_a   1.000
_cell.length_b   1.000
_cell.length_c   1.000
_cell.angle_alpha   90.00
_cell.angle_beta   90.00
_cell.angle_gamma   90.00
#
_symmetry.space_group_name_H-M   'P 1'
#
loop_
_entity.id
_entity.type
_entity.pdbx_description
1 polymer ?
#
loop_
_entity_poly.entity_id
_entity_poly.type
_entity_poly.pdbx_seq_one_letter_code
_entity_poly.pdbx_strand_id
1 'polypeptide(L)'
;MAKSKNASQHHNNRKDHRNGIHKAKKVYKSGMKGVDQKYVLNLKWSRKNKNPSARQVKKLQERMDNWNKARGMPIKPIVLNRQVAERKALMATRQGRAKLMQ
;
A
#
# COMPACT_ATOMS: atom_id res chain seq x y z
N MET A 1 -2.98 7.58 -72.00
CA MET A 1 -2.93 7.30 -70.55
C MET A 1 -4.35 7.31 -70.00
N ALA A 2 -4.91 6.17 -69.62
CA ALA A 2 -6.23 6.15 -68.98
C ALA A 2 -6.08 6.50 -67.49
N LYS A 3 -6.97 7.34 -66.95
CA LYS A 3 -6.93 7.75 -65.53
C LYS A 3 -7.34 6.58 -64.63
N SER A 4 -6.67 6.43 -63.48
CA SER A 4 -7.01 5.46 -62.43
C SER A 4 -7.63 6.13 -61.19
N LYS A 5 -8.10 5.34 -60.23
CA LYS A 5 -8.59 5.87 -58.94
C LYS A 5 -7.43 6.35 -58.08
N ASN A 6 -7.54 7.59 -57.58
CA ASN A 6 -6.45 8.25 -56.86
C ASN A 6 -6.35 7.86 -55.38
N ALA A 7 -7.46 7.54 -54.72
CA ALA A 7 -7.49 7.16 -53.30
C ALA A 7 -8.69 6.27 -52.95
N SER A 8 -8.52 5.36 -51.98
CA SER A 8 -9.59 4.52 -51.43
C SER A 8 -9.27 4.06 -50.01
N GLN A 9 -10.29 4.04 -49.14
CA GLN A 9 -10.18 3.50 -47.78
C GLN A 9 -10.98 2.19 -47.60
N HIS A 10 -11.57 1.65 -48.68
CA HIS A 10 -12.59 0.60 -48.69
C HIS A 10 -12.21 -0.71 -47.97
N HIS A 11 -10.93 -0.96 -47.70
CA HIS A 11 -10.48 -2.18 -47.04
C HIS A 11 -9.56 -1.92 -45.84
N ASN A 12 -9.38 -0.66 -45.45
CA ASN A 12 -8.50 -0.32 -44.34
C ASN A 12 -9.06 -0.84 -43.03
N ASN A 13 -10.33 -0.53 -42.75
CA ASN A 13 -11.01 -0.95 -41.53
C ASN A 13 -10.98 -2.47 -41.33
N ARG A 14 -11.24 -3.25 -42.39
CA ARG A 14 -11.19 -4.72 -42.33
C ARG A 14 -9.76 -5.23 -42.11
N LYS A 15 -8.71 -4.61 -42.66
CA LYS A 15 -7.32 -4.99 -42.37
C LYS A 15 -6.94 -4.71 -40.92
N ASP A 16 -7.29 -3.53 -40.41
CA ASP A 16 -6.94 -3.10 -39.05
C ASP A 16 -7.59 -4.02 -38.01
N HIS A 17 -8.81 -4.49 -38.27
CA HIS A 17 -9.53 -5.40 -37.39
C HIS A 17 -9.18 -6.89 -37.58
N ARG A 18 -8.43 -7.30 -38.62
CA ARG A 18 -8.00 -8.71 -38.74
C ARG A 18 -7.14 -9.15 -37.56
N ASN A 19 -6.24 -8.28 -37.13
CA ASN A 19 -5.40 -8.51 -35.95
C ASN A 19 -5.97 -7.85 -34.69
N GLY A 20 -6.93 -6.94 -34.86
CA GLY A 20 -7.56 -6.18 -33.77
C GLY A 20 -6.79 -4.89 -33.44
N ILE A 21 -7.54 -3.82 -33.17
CA ILE A 21 -6.98 -2.53 -32.73
C ILE A 21 -6.80 -2.57 -31.21
N HIS A 22 -5.64 -3.02 -30.75
CA HIS A 22 -5.35 -3.13 -29.33
C HIS A 22 -5.08 -1.76 -28.68
N LYS A 23 -5.58 -1.59 -27.46
CA LYS A 23 -5.27 -0.40 -26.63
C LYS A 23 -3.82 -0.45 -26.17
N ALA A 24 -3.21 0.73 -25.99
CA ALA A 24 -1.87 0.84 -25.42
C ALA A 24 -1.82 0.18 -24.02
N LYS A 25 -0.76 -0.59 -23.76
CA LYS A 25 -0.58 -1.31 -22.49
C LYS A 25 -0.29 -0.32 -21.36
N LYS A 26 -1.11 -0.34 -20.30
CA LYS A 26 -0.87 0.41 -19.07
C LYS A 26 0.11 -0.36 -18.18
N VAL A 27 1.21 0.28 -17.80
CA VAL A 27 2.22 -0.29 -16.88
C VAL A 27 2.25 0.49 -15.58
N TYR A 28 2.45 -0.19 -14.45
CA TYR A 28 2.45 0.45 -13.11
C TYR A 28 3.54 1.51 -12.95
N LYS A 29 4.72 1.28 -13.55
CA LYS A 29 5.84 2.24 -13.55
C LYS A 29 6.09 2.70 -14.98
N SER A 30 5.60 3.88 -15.33
CA SER A 30 5.89 4.55 -16.61
C SER A 30 7.26 5.22 -16.60
N GLY A 31 7.78 5.52 -17.80
CA GLY A 31 9.01 6.29 -17.96
C GLY A 31 8.82 7.77 -17.54
N MET A 32 9.92 8.42 -17.15
CA MET A 32 9.92 9.84 -16.74
C MET A 32 10.28 10.81 -17.87
N LYS A 33 10.13 10.39 -19.13
CA LYS A 33 10.45 11.24 -20.29
C LYS A 33 9.45 12.42 -20.33
N GLY A 34 9.97 13.65 -20.46
CA GLY A 34 9.15 14.87 -20.50
C GLY A 34 8.83 15.47 -19.13
N VAL A 35 9.33 14.89 -18.03
CA VAL A 35 9.27 15.51 -16.70
C VAL A 35 10.32 16.61 -16.61
N ASP A 36 10.05 17.66 -15.82
CA ASP A 36 10.99 18.76 -15.56
C ASP A 36 12.39 18.27 -15.19
N GLN A 37 13.40 18.85 -15.84
CA GLN A 37 14.78 18.43 -15.71
C GLN A 37 15.32 18.71 -14.31
N LYS A 38 14.92 19.83 -13.68
CA LYS A 38 15.33 20.15 -12.30
C LYS A 38 14.80 19.11 -11.32
N TYR A 39 13.55 18.69 -11.46
CA TYR A 39 12.98 17.59 -10.68
C TYR A 39 13.70 16.26 -10.91
N VAL A 40 13.94 15.87 -12.16
CA VAL A 40 14.60 14.60 -12.50
C VAL A 40 16.02 14.54 -11.94
N LEU A 41 16.77 15.65 -12.01
CA LEU A 41 18.12 15.76 -11.44
C LEU A 41 18.09 15.59 -9.91
N ASN A 42 17.18 16.28 -9.22
CA ASN A 42 17.02 16.13 -7.78
C ASN A 42 16.66 14.69 -7.38
N LEU A 43 15.72 14.06 -8.10
CA LEU A 43 15.34 12.69 -7.83
C LEU A 43 16.50 11.71 -8.06
N LYS A 44 17.34 11.96 -9.09
CA LYS A 44 18.55 11.18 -9.36
C LYS A 44 19.55 11.28 -8.21
N TRP A 45 19.82 12.48 -7.71
CA TRP A 45 20.74 12.67 -6.57
C TRP A 45 20.18 12.12 -5.26
N SER A 46 18.89 12.33 -4.99
CA SER A 46 18.20 11.72 -3.86
C SER A 46 18.32 10.19 -3.89
N ARG A 47 18.14 9.56 -5.06
CA ARG A 47 18.30 8.12 -5.24
C ARG A 47 19.74 7.65 -5.14
N LYS A 48 20.71 8.42 -5.65
CA LYS A 48 22.14 8.13 -5.56
C LYS A 48 22.63 8.15 -4.11
N ASN A 49 22.15 9.10 -3.32
CA ASN A 49 22.53 9.28 -1.92
C ASN A 49 21.69 8.42 -0.95
N LYS A 50 21.07 7.33 -1.45
CA LYS A 50 20.31 6.35 -0.64
C LYS A 50 21.18 5.40 0.17
N ASN A 51 22.49 5.65 0.27
CA ASN A 51 23.35 4.97 1.24
C ASN A 51 23.46 5.86 2.47
N PRO A 52 22.44 5.89 3.35
CA PRO A 52 22.51 6.64 4.60
C PRO A 52 23.69 6.16 5.41
N SER A 53 24.32 7.08 6.14
CA SER A 53 25.31 6.72 7.16
C SER A 53 24.72 5.69 8.12
N ALA A 54 25.56 4.84 8.73
CA ALA A 54 25.11 3.85 9.72
C ALA A 54 24.24 4.48 10.83
N ARG A 55 24.54 5.74 11.21
CA ARG A 55 23.75 6.53 12.15
C ARG A 55 22.32 6.80 11.66
N GLN A 56 22.15 7.12 10.38
CA GLN A 56 20.83 7.36 9.77
C GLN A 56 20.05 6.06 9.59
N VAL A 57 20.72 4.94 9.26
CA VAL A 57 20.09 3.60 9.25
C VAL A 57 19.57 3.24 10.64
N LYS A 58 20.39 3.42 11.68
CA LYS A 58 20.01 3.14 13.07
C LYS A 58 18.79 3.96 13.49
N LYS A 59 18.78 5.27 13.20
CA LYS A 59 17.61 6.13 13.46
C LYS A 59 16.35 5.67 12.72
N LEU A 60 16.49 5.23 11.47
CA LEU A 60 15.36 4.71 10.69
C LEU A 60 14.84 3.40 11.30
N GLN A 61 15.74 2.50 11.71
CA GLN A 61 15.40 1.25 12.38
C GLN A 61 14.70 1.52 13.72
N GLU A 62 15.25 2.37 14.58
CA GLU A 62 14.64 2.79 15.85
C GLU A 62 13.23 3.37 15.63
N ARG A 63 13.03 4.16 14.56
CA ARG A 63 11.72 4.70 14.20
C ARG A 63 10.74 3.60 13.76
N MET A 64 11.21 2.66 12.95
CA MET A 64 10.43 1.49 12.52
C MET A 64 10.06 0.61 13.72
N ASP A 65 11.00 0.36 14.63
CA ASP A 65 10.79 -0.41 15.85
C ASP A 65 9.81 0.29 16.79
N ASN A 66 9.93 1.60 16.96
CA ASN A 66 8.96 2.39 17.72
C ASN A 66 7.57 2.37 17.09
N TRP A 67 7.49 2.47 15.76
CA TRP A 67 6.22 2.38 15.04
C TRP A 67 5.62 0.97 15.10
N ASN A 68 6.45 -0.07 15.01
CA ASN A 68 6.05 -1.46 15.20
C ASN A 68 5.65 -1.73 16.66
N LYS A 69 6.25 -1.06 17.64
CA LYS A 69 5.85 -1.12 19.05
C LYS A 69 4.51 -0.41 19.28
N ALA A 70 4.28 0.73 18.64
CA ALA A 70 3.00 1.45 18.68
C ALA A 70 1.88 0.65 18.00
N ARG A 71 2.16 0.02 16.85
CA ARG A 71 1.24 -0.89 16.14
C ARG A 71 1.13 -2.27 16.77
N GLY A 72 2.17 -2.68 17.48
CA GLY A 72 2.29 -3.89 18.27
C GLY A 72 1.76 -3.71 19.68
N MET A 73 1.04 -2.61 19.96
CA MET A 73 -0.10 -2.72 20.86
C MET A 73 -0.96 -3.84 20.29
N PRO A 74 -1.07 -4.99 20.97
CA PRO A 74 -2.00 -6.00 20.53
C PRO A 74 -3.37 -5.33 20.35
N ILE A 75 -4.06 -5.65 19.26
CA ILE A 75 -5.53 -5.66 19.25
C ILE A 75 -5.88 -6.71 20.30
N LYS A 76 -5.70 -6.44 21.61
CA LYS A 76 -6.10 -7.39 22.64
C LYS A 76 -7.61 -7.48 22.44
N PRO A 77 -8.21 -8.65 22.18
CA PRO A 77 -9.58 -8.80 22.64
C PRO A 77 -9.57 -8.44 24.12
N ILE A 78 -10.57 -7.71 24.59
CA ILE A 78 -10.74 -7.43 26.02
C ILE A 78 -10.88 -8.79 26.71
N VAL A 79 -9.78 -9.44 27.05
CA VAL A 79 -9.78 -10.57 27.95
C VAL A 79 -10.00 -9.89 29.29
N LEU A 80 -11.23 -9.94 29.78
CA LEU A 80 -11.55 -9.52 31.15
C LEU A 80 -10.48 -10.16 32.03
N ASN A 81 -9.69 -9.33 32.72
CA ASN A 81 -8.69 -9.82 33.67
C ASN A 81 -9.30 -10.94 34.51
N ARG A 82 -8.57 -12.03 34.73
CA ARG A 82 -9.05 -13.22 35.46
C ARG A 82 -9.76 -12.85 36.77
N GLN A 83 -9.24 -11.85 37.48
CA GLN A 83 -9.85 -11.25 38.68
C GLN A 83 -11.22 -10.60 38.45
N VAL A 84 -11.45 -9.96 37.30
CA VAL A 84 -12.74 -9.35 36.92
C VAL A 84 -13.73 -10.44 36.49
N ALA A 85 -13.27 -11.51 35.84
CA ALA A 85 -14.10 -12.68 35.52
C ALA A 85 -14.50 -13.44 36.80
N GLU A 86 -13.56 -13.67 37.71
CA GLU A 86 -13.78 -14.31 39.02
C GLU A 86 -14.70 -13.45 39.91
N ARG A 87 -14.51 -12.13 39.93
CA ARG A 87 -15.39 -11.20 40.66
C ARG A 87 -16.80 -11.11 40.05
N LYS A 88 -16.94 -11.17 38.72
CA LYS A 88 -18.25 -11.30 38.05
C LYS A 88 -18.93 -12.63 38.39
N ALA A 89 -18.19 -13.74 38.41
CA ALA A 89 -18.70 -15.05 38.77
C ALA A 89 -19.16 -15.11 40.24
N LEU A 90 -18.40 -14.50 41.17
CA LEU A 90 -18.78 -14.38 42.57
C LEU A 90 -20.02 -13.48 42.76
N MET A 91 -20.12 -12.37 42.03
CA MET A 91 -21.28 -11.46 42.06
C MET A 91 -22.55 -12.07 41.45
N ALA A 92 -22.43 -13.07 40.58
CA ALA A 92 -23.56 -13.75 39.93
C ALA A 92 -24.32 -14.69 40.88
N THR A 93 -23.74 -15.07 42.02
CA THR A 93 -24.38 -15.96 43.01
C THR A 93 -24.59 -15.25 44.35
N ARG A 94 -25.69 -15.56 45.04
CA ARG A 94 -26.06 -14.94 46.32
C ARG A 94 -25.00 -15.19 47.41
N GLN A 95 -24.44 -16.39 47.44
CA GLN A 95 -23.37 -16.79 48.38
C GLN A 95 -22.03 -16.11 48.05
N GLY A 96 -21.66 -16.03 46.76
CA GLY A 96 -20.43 -15.35 46.33
C GLY A 96 -20.47 -13.84 46.61
N ARG A 97 -21.63 -13.21 46.48
CA ARG A 97 -21.84 -11.79 46.81
C ARG A 97 -21.70 -11.52 48.31
N ALA A 98 -22.20 -12.41 49.16
CA ALA A 98 -22.06 -12.28 50.62
C ALA A 98 -20.59 -12.39 51.08
N LYS A 99 -19.81 -13.28 50.46
CA LYS A 99 -18.37 -13.47 50.73
C LYS A 99 -17.50 -12.25 50.36
N LEU A 100 -18.03 -11.36 49.52
CA LEU A 100 -17.34 -10.18 49.02
C LEU A 100 -17.65 -8.91 49.84
N MET A 101 -18.61 -9.01 50.78
CA MET A 101 -19.10 -7.93 51.64
C MET A 101 -18.75 -8.15 53.13
N GLN A 102 -17.96 -9.18 53.44
CA GLN A 102 -17.29 -9.41 54.73
C GLN A 102 -15.88 -8.85 54.66
#